data_AF-D8FXI6-F1
#
_entry.id   AF-D8FXI6-F1
#
_cell.length_a   1.000
_cell.length_b   1.000
_cell.length_c   1.000
_cell.angle_alpha   90.00
_cell.angle_beta   90.00
_cell.angle_gamma   90.00
#
_symmetry.space_group_name_H-M   'P 1'
#
loop_
_entity.id
_entity.type
_entity.pdbx_description
1 polymer ?
#
loop_
_entity_poly.entity_id
_entity_poly.type
_entity_poly.pdbx_seq_one_letter_code
_entity_poly.pdbx_strand_id
1 'polypeptide(L)'
;MSKLDLMKAFQPGHKLITQFCELTLTSYEIGKLTLNSGKLVACDPLVFPGTEPFAPQFKSGHYPVILSVGYNPKDDNKTVAYAMLRFNEQAPIKWQLATKLGEDLSVLSGNEVFGYGVDSGTGCFMDADAGQIIVDNTWKAETYEESLSCKLGEALEENYNLGFNWANLCVDDSTHANVIAFDSGEGDGFYASYFGLDAEGCIVAVVTEFMSGDLL
;
A
#
# COMPACT_ATOMS: atom_id res chain seq x y z
N MET A 1 18.37 18.47 -2.38
CA MET A 1 17.37 17.38 -2.31
C MET A 1 18.00 16.29 -1.48
N SER A 2 17.47 16.02 -0.28
CA SER A 2 17.87 14.81 0.45
C SER A 2 17.60 13.62 -0.47
N LYS A 3 18.51 12.65 -0.49
CA LYS A 3 18.28 11.41 -1.21
C LYS A 3 17.06 10.78 -0.52
N LEU A 4 15.92 10.69 -1.22
CA LEU A 4 14.70 10.07 -0.71
C LEU A 4 15.10 8.69 -0.18
N ASP A 5 15.01 8.49 1.13
CA ASP A 5 15.34 7.24 1.80
C ASP A 5 14.13 6.83 2.63
N LEU A 6 13.18 6.19 1.96
CA LEU A 6 11.92 5.77 2.58
C LEU A 6 12.13 4.67 3.64
N MET A 7 13.30 4.02 3.71
CA MET A 7 13.56 3.02 4.76
C MET A 7 13.58 3.64 6.15
N LYS A 8 13.89 4.94 6.27
CA LYS A 8 13.80 5.66 7.54
C LYS A 8 12.39 5.65 8.11
N ALA A 9 11.36 5.65 7.25
CA ALA A 9 9.98 5.59 7.72
C ALA A 9 9.68 4.29 8.47
N PHE A 10 10.36 3.21 8.10
CA PHE A 10 10.16 1.88 8.69
C PHE A 10 11.11 1.56 9.85
N GLN A 11 11.82 2.56 10.37
CA GLN A 11 12.69 2.41 11.53
C GLN A 11 12.01 3.03 12.77
N PRO A 12 11.74 2.23 13.82
CA PRO A 12 11.05 2.72 15.01
C PRO A 12 11.72 3.96 15.63
N GLY A 13 10.91 4.96 15.97
CA GLY A 13 11.35 6.19 16.62
C GLY A 13 11.84 7.29 15.68
N HIS A 14 11.93 7.04 14.36
CA HIS A 14 12.13 8.12 13.39
C HIS A 14 10.94 9.07 13.38
N LYS A 15 11.20 10.31 12.97
CA LYS A 15 10.16 11.34 12.93
C LYS A 15 9.79 11.67 11.49
N LEU A 16 8.49 11.82 11.25
CA LEU A 16 7.98 12.46 10.04
C LEU A 16 7.50 13.87 10.41
N ILE A 17 8.17 14.88 9.86
CA ILE A 17 7.76 16.27 9.99
C ILE A 17 6.94 16.66 8.77
N THR A 18 5.63 16.73 8.93
CA THR A 18 4.74 17.22 7.88
C THR A 18 4.56 18.74 8.02
N GLN A 19 3.80 19.33 7.09
CA GLN A 19 3.39 20.72 7.21
C GLN A 19 2.55 21.00 8.48
N PHE A 20 1.84 20.00 8.99
CA PHE A 20 0.83 20.16 10.03
C PHE A 20 1.22 19.56 11.38
N CYS A 21 2.02 18.50 11.39
CA CYS A 21 2.34 17.74 12.59
C CYS A 21 3.74 17.12 12.56
N GLU A 22 4.19 16.72 13.74
CA GLU A 22 5.36 15.86 13.93
C GLU A 22 4.85 14.51 14.41
N LEU A 23 5.17 13.45 13.67
CA LEU A 23 4.76 12.09 13.96
C LEU A 23 5.96 11.25 14.38
N THR A 24 5.81 10.47 15.44
CA THR A 24 6.78 9.41 15.77
C THR A 24 6.37 8.12 15.10
N LEU A 25 7.24 7.58 14.25
CA LEU A 25 6.93 6.42 13.41
C LEU A 25 7.18 5.11 14.15
N THR A 26 6.25 4.17 13.99
CA THR A 26 6.36 2.77 14.44
C THR A 26 5.88 1.85 13.33
N SER A 27 6.56 0.72 13.14
CA SER A 27 6.23 -0.22 12.07
C SER A 27 5.43 -1.43 12.56
N TYR A 28 4.48 -1.87 11.74
CA TYR A 28 3.61 -3.02 12.00
C TYR A 28 3.60 -3.93 10.77
N GLU A 29 4.00 -5.19 10.92
CA GLU A 29 3.73 -6.22 9.90
C GLU A 29 2.28 -6.67 10.05
N ILE A 30 1.48 -6.49 9.01
CA ILE A 30 0.03 -6.76 9.02
C ILE A 30 -0.36 -8.01 8.23
N GLY A 31 0.63 -8.77 7.76
CA GLY A 31 0.41 -10.03 7.06
C GLY A 31 1.35 -10.21 5.88
N LYS A 32 1.12 -11.30 5.13
CA LYS A 32 1.87 -11.61 3.91
C LYS A 32 0.92 -11.62 2.72
N LEU A 33 1.25 -10.86 1.69
CA LEU A 33 0.52 -10.85 0.44
C LEU A 33 0.95 -12.05 -0.41
N THR A 34 -0.01 -12.82 -0.88
CA THR A 34 0.16 -13.86 -1.89
C THR A 34 0.17 -13.22 -3.27
N LEU A 35 1.31 -13.30 -3.95
CA LEU A 35 1.47 -12.81 -5.32
C LEU A 35 1.55 -14.01 -6.26
N ASN A 36 0.42 -14.45 -6.79
CA ASN A 36 0.31 -15.65 -7.63
C ASN A 36 0.79 -15.38 -9.05
N SER A 37 0.21 -14.38 -9.71
CA SER A 37 0.60 -14.00 -11.07
C SER A 37 1.90 -13.23 -11.10
N GLY A 38 2.28 -12.57 -9.99
CA GLY A 38 3.42 -11.68 -9.92
C GLY A 38 3.11 -10.24 -10.39
N LYS A 39 1.85 -9.93 -10.71
CA LYS A 39 1.41 -8.60 -11.12
C LYS A 39 0.86 -7.85 -9.92
N LEU A 40 1.66 -6.95 -9.35
CA LEU A 40 1.28 -6.20 -8.15
C LEU A 40 0.36 -5.02 -8.51
N VAL A 41 -0.72 -4.87 -7.75
CA VAL A 41 -1.64 -3.74 -7.79
C VAL A 41 -1.59 -3.00 -6.46
N ALA A 42 -1.63 -1.67 -6.52
CA ALA A 42 -2.02 -0.80 -5.42
C ALA A 42 -3.18 0.08 -5.88
N CYS A 43 -4.27 0.09 -5.10
CA CYS A 43 -5.48 0.83 -5.40
C CYS A 43 -6.32 1.02 -4.13
N ASP A 44 -7.45 1.70 -4.27
CA ASP A 44 -8.58 1.55 -3.38
C ASP A 44 -9.32 0.24 -3.71
N PRO A 45 -9.34 -0.76 -2.82
CA PRO A 45 -9.96 -2.06 -3.11
C PRO A 45 -11.49 -2.05 -3.01
N LEU A 46 -12.08 -1.05 -2.36
CA LEU A 46 -13.54 -0.95 -2.17
C LEU A 46 -14.20 -0.22 -3.33
N VAL A 47 -13.48 0.68 -4.00
CA VAL A 47 -13.99 1.51 -5.09
C VAL A 47 -13.41 1.11 -6.45
N PHE A 48 -12.11 0.77 -6.52
CA PHE A 48 -11.38 0.53 -7.77
C PHE A 48 -10.58 -0.79 -7.81
N PRO A 49 -11.15 -1.96 -7.45
CA PRO A 49 -10.40 -3.23 -7.37
C PRO A 49 -9.85 -3.73 -8.73
N GLY A 50 -10.39 -3.26 -9.86
CA GLY A 50 -9.95 -3.61 -11.22
C GLY A 50 -8.83 -2.73 -11.77
N THR A 51 -8.00 -2.11 -10.92
CA THR A 51 -6.94 -1.20 -11.35
C THR A 51 -5.77 -1.96 -12.00
N GLU A 52 -5.21 -1.40 -13.07
CA GLU A 52 -4.03 -1.97 -13.76
C GLU A 52 -2.82 -2.12 -12.83
N PRO A 53 -2.05 -3.22 -12.96
CA PRO A 53 -0.88 -3.47 -12.13
C PRO A 53 0.29 -2.55 -12.49
N PHE A 54 1.24 -2.45 -11.58
CA PHE A 54 2.55 -1.88 -11.86
C PHE A 54 3.23 -2.63 -13.03
N ALA A 55 4.06 -1.90 -13.79
CA ALA A 55 4.71 -2.43 -14.99
C ALA A 55 5.64 -3.63 -14.73
N PRO A 56 6.41 -3.69 -13.63
CA PRO A 56 7.27 -4.84 -13.37
C PRO A 56 6.49 -6.13 -13.07
N GLN A 57 6.99 -7.22 -13.63
CA GLN A 57 6.56 -8.57 -13.30
C GLN A 57 7.42 -9.10 -12.14
N PHE A 58 6.80 -9.33 -10.99
CA PHE A 58 7.48 -9.84 -9.80
C PHE A 58 7.46 -11.37 -9.76
N LYS A 59 8.35 -11.95 -8.94
CA LYS A 59 8.37 -13.40 -8.71
C LYS A 59 7.17 -13.78 -7.84
N SER A 60 6.53 -14.89 -8.18
CA SER A 60 5.47 -15.45 -7.33
C SER A 60 6.00 -15.82 -5.94
N GLY A 61 5.20 -15.57 -4.90
CA GLY A 61 5.57 -15.85 -3.52
C GLY A 61 4.65 -15.17 -2.50
N HIS A 62 5.07 -15.21 -1.24
CA HIS A 62 4.39 -14.55 -0.13
C HIS A 62 5.31 -13.50 0.50
N TYR A 63 4.87 -12.24 0.49
CA TYR A 63 5.72 -11.11 0.84
C TYR A 63 5.09 -10.30 1.98
N PRO A 64 5.84 -9.97 3.04
CA PRO A 64 5.30 -9.21 4.16
C PRO A 64 4.88 -7.81 3.72
N VAL A 65 3.70 -7.40 4.19
CA VAL A 65 3.20 -6.03 4.13
C VAL A 65 3.43 -5.38 5.49
N ILE A 66 4.13 -4.25 5.47
CA ILE A 66 4.55 -3.53 6.66
C ILE A 66 4.01 -2.10 6.56
N LEU A 67 3.28 -1.66 7.56
CA LEU A 67 2.84 -0.28 7.70
C LEU A 67 3.83 0.50 8.54
N SER A 68 4.13 1.75 8.16
CA SER A 68 4.74 2.76 9.02
C SER A 68 3.63 3.68 9.51
N VAL A 69 3.36 3.63 10.81
CA VAL A 69 2.27 4.35 11.46
C VAL A 69 2.86 5.46 12.32
N GLY A 70 2.45 6.68 12.04
CA GLY A 70 2.81 7.85 12.81
C GLY A 70 1.89 8.07 13.99
N TYR A 71 2.46 8.32 15.16
CA TYR A 71 1.74 8.75 16.35
C TYR A 71 1.89 10.26 16.55
N ASN A 72 0.78 10.97 16.68
CA ASN A 72 0.73 12.38 17.04
C ASN A 72 0.35 12.55 18.52
N PRO A 73 1.26 12.99 19.39
CA PRO A 73 0.97 13.14 20.81
C PRO A 73 0.01 14.31 21.12
N LYS A 74 -0.29 15.20 20.16
CA LYS A 74 -1.16 16.36 20.41
C LYS A 74 -2.65 16.01 20.46
N ASP A 75 -3.07 15.03 19.67
CA ASP A 75 -4.45 14.58 19.53
C ASP A 75 -4.62 13.09 19.87
N ASP A 76 -3.56 12.44 20.33
CA ASP A 76 -3.50 11.00 20.64
C ASP A 76 -3.92 10.10 19.46
N ASN A 77 -3.65 10.57 18.23
CA ASN A 77 -4.05 9.89 17.01
C ASN A 77 -2.91 9.07 16.38
N LYS A 78 -3.29 7.98 15.72
CA LYS A 78 -2.41 7.18 14.87
C LYS A 78 -2.84 7.29 13.42
N THR A 79 -1.86 7.37 12.52
CA THR A 79 -2.13 7.52 11.09
C THR A 79 -1.13 6.69 10.30
N VAL A 80 -1.62 5.91 9.33
CA VAL A 80 -0.76 5.17 8.40
C VAL A 80 -0.04 6.18 7.50
N ALA A 81 1.26 6.36 7.67
CA ALA A 81 2.05 7.32 6.89
C ALA A 81 2.60 6.68 5.61
N TYR A 82 3.01 5.42 5.69
CA TYR A 82 3.54 4.64 4.56
C TYR A 82 3.13 3.18 4.65
N ALA A 83 3.00 2.52 3.51
CA ALA A 83 2.83 1.07 3.43
C ALA A 83 3.90 0.47 2.51
N MET A 84 4.51 -0.64 2.92
CA MET A 84 5.56 -1.33 2.18
C MET A 84 5.20 -2.78 1.91
N LEU A 85 5.37 -3.20 0.66
CA LEU A 85 5.53 -4.61 0.31
C LEU A 85 7.02 -4.92 0.16
N ARG A 86 7.57 -5.82 0.98
CA ARG A 86 9.00 -6.17 0.96
C ARG A 86 9.23 -7.52 0.28
N PHE A 87 9.99 -7.53 -0.82
CA PHE A 87 10.25 -8.75 -1.61
C PHE A 87 11.39 -9.60 -1.06
N ASN A 88 12.38 -9.00 -0.40
CA ASN A 88 13.49 -9.69 0.25
C ASN A 88 14.13 -8.83 1.35
N GLU A 89 15.16 -9.35 2.02
CA GLU A 89 15.84 -8.69 3.14
C GLU A 89 16.96 -7.71 2.71
N GLN A 90 17.21 -7.53 1.41
CA GLN A 90 18.19 -6.56 0.94
C GLN A 90 17.67 -5.13 1.11
N ALA A 91 18.55 -4.23 1.53
CA ALA A 91 18.19 -2.84 1.75
C ALA A 91 18.13 -2.08 0.41
N PRO A 92 17.03 -1.38 0.11
CA PRO A 92 17.00 -0.49 -1.05
C PRO A 92 17.91 0.72 -0.81
N ILE A 93 18.74 1.04 -1.80
CA ILE A 93 19.70 2.16 -1.76
C ILE A 93 19.30 3.32 -2.68
N LYS A 94 18.27 3.11 -3.49
CA LYS A 94 17.70 4.06 -4.45
C LYS A 94 16.18 3.88 -4.48
N TRP A 95 15.46 4.98 -4.58
CA TRP A 95 14.02 4.99 -4.76
C TRP A 95 13.67 5.69 -6.07
N GLN A 96 12.67 5.19 -6.78
CA GLN A 96 12.11 5.80 -7.99
C GLN A 96 10.59 5.66 -7.98
N LEU A 97 9.88 6.60 -8.60
CA LEU A 97 8.42 6.49 -8.76
C LEU A 97 8.06 5.16 -9.44
N ALA A 98 7.07 4.49 -8.85
CA ALA A 98 6.48 3.29 -9.43
C ALA A 98 5.54 3.68 -10.56
N THR A 99 5.58 2.90 -11.64
CA THR A 99 4.79 3.16 -12.84
C THR A 99 4.04 1.90 -13.28
N LYS A 100 2.89 2.11 -13.91
CA LYS A 100 2.12 1.13 -14.67
C LYS A 100 2.58 1.10 -16.12
N LEU A 101 2.13 0.11 -16.89
CA LEU A 101 2.48 0.00 -18.29
C LEU A 101 2.01 1.24 -19.08
N GLY A 102 2.93 1.90 -19.77
CA GLY A 102 2.64 3.08 -20.59
C GLY A 102 2.77 4.42 -19.86
N GLU A 103 2.99 4.43 -18.54
CA GLU A 103 3.31 5.65 -17.80
C GLU A 103 4.78 6.05 -18.02
N ASP A 104 5.00 7.23 -18.59
CA ASP A 104 6.32 7.78 -18.88
C ASP A 104 6.66 8.90 -17.90
N LEU A 105 7.67 8.68 -17.05
CA LEU A 105 8.14 9.67 -16.08
C LEU A 105 8.65 10.97 -16.73
N SER A 106 9.02 10.95 -18.02
CA SER A 106 9.51 12.14 -18.74
C SER A 106 8.43 13.20 -18.97
N VAL A 107 7.15 12.83 -18.87
CA VAL A 107 6.02 13.76 -19.03
C VAL A 107 5.68 14.52 -17.75
N LEU A 108 6.22 14.10 -16.61
CA LEU A 108 6.00 14.74 -15.31
C LEU A 108 6.88 15.98 -15.18
N SER A 109 6.33 17.03 -14.57
CA SER A 109 7.00 18.29 -14.30
C SER A 109 6.94 18.67 -12.82
N GLY A 110 8.01 19.26 -12.30
CA GLY A 110 8.07 19.70 -10.91
C GLY A 110 7.85 18.57 -9.90
N ASN A 111 6.74 18.65 -9.16
CA ASN A 111 6.36 17.70 -8.11
C ASN A 111 5.20 16.77 -8.55
N GLU A 112 4.89 16.71 -9.85
CA GLU A 112 3.89 15.76 -10.37
C GLU A 112 4.35 14.31 -10.17
N VAL A 113 3.39 13.43 -9.92
CA VAL A 113 3.62 12.01 -9.66
C VAL A 113 2.58 11.16 -10.38
N PHE A 114 2.94 9.93 -10.72
CA PHE A 114 1.95 8.88 -10.95
C PHE A 114 1.54 8.27 -9.62
N GLY A 115 0.33 7.74 -9.56
CA GLY A 115 -0.27 7.25 -8.32
C GLY A 115 -1.61 6.59 -8.55
N TYR A 116 -2.34 6.36 -7.46
CA TYR A 116 -3.71 5.88 -7.51
C TYR A 116 -4.62 6.72 -6.62
N GLY A 117 -5.87 6.85 -7.03
CA GLY A 117 -6.91 7.53 -6.27
C GLY A 117 -7.48 6.64 -5.18
N VAL A 118 -7.82 7.25 -4.05
CA VAL A 118 -8.57 6.64 -2.94
C VAL A 118 -9.82 7.47 -2.70
N ASP A 119 -10.96 6.80 -2.54
CA ASP A 119 -12.30 7.40 -2.39
C ASP A 119 -13.13 6.70 -1.29
N SER A 120 -12.50 5.81 -0.53
CA SER A 120 -13.07 5.14 0.65
C SER A 120 -12.19 5.27 1.91
N GLY A 121 -11.14 6.10 1.86
CA GLY A 121 -10.10 6.14 2.89
C GLY A 121 -9.29 4.85 3.04
N THR A 122 -9.34 3.93 2.06
CA THR A 122 -8.67 2.63 2.10
C THR A 122 -7.68 2.47 0.94
N GLY A 123 -6.43 2.12 1.26
CA GLY A 123 -5.44 1.62 0.31
C GLY A 123 -5.22 0.12 0.44
N CYS A 124 -4.61 -0.50 -0.56
CA CYS A 124 -4.22 -1.91 -0.48
C CYS A 124 -2.98 -2.27 -1.29
N PHE A 125 -2.47 -3.46 -1.03
CA PHE A 125 -1.68 -4.24 -1.97
C PHE A 125 -2.39 -5.56 -2.29
N MET A 126 -2.41 -5.94 -3.57
CA MET A 126 -2.94 -7.23 -4.01
C MET A 126 -2.28 -7.71 -5.32
N ASP A 127 -2.42 -8.99 -5.64
CA ASP A 127 -2.17 -9.49 -7.00
C ASP A 127 -3.31 -9.09 -7.94
N ALA A 128 -3.01 -8.84 -9.21
CA ALA A 128 -4.03 -8.53 -10.22
C ALA A 128 -5.12 -9.61 -10.33
N ASP A 129 -4.77 -10.89 -10.12
CA ASP A 129 -5.74 -11.98 -10.11
C ASP A 129 -6.73 -11.84 -8.94
N ALA A 130 -6.26 -11.41 -7.76
CA ALA A 130 -7.10 -11.15 -6.60
C ALA A 130 -8.06 -9.97 -6.86
N GLY A 131 -7.56 -8.90 -7.50
CA GLY A 131 -8.40 -7.77 -7.93
C GLY A 131 -9.51 -8.21 -8.88
N GLN A 132 -9.21 -9.06 -9.87
CA GLN A 132 -10.21 -9.59 -10.79
C GLN A 132 -11.23 -10.48 -10.09
N ILE A 133 -10.82 -11.30 -9.10
CA ILE A 133 -11.74 -12.11 -8.29
C ILE A 133 -12.74 -11.20 -7.54
N ILE A 134 -12.27 -10.10 -6.95
CA ILE A 134 -13.13 -9.13 -6.26
C ILE A 134 -14.13 -8.52 -7.27
N VAL A 135 -13.66 -8.04 -8.43
CA VAL A 135 -14.52 -7.47 -9.49
C VAL A 135 -15.57 -8.48 -9.93
N ASP A 136 -15.17 -9.70 -10.26
CA ASP A 136 -16.06 -10.79 -10.68
C ASP A 136 -17.10 -11.12 -9.63
N ASN A 137 -16.69 -11.15 -8.35
CA ASN A 137 -17.58 -11.42 -7.24
C ASN A 137 -18.63 -10.31 -7.08
N THR A 138 -18.23 -9.04 -7.19
CA THR A 138 -19.15 -7.90 -7.12
C THR A 138 -20.25 -7.98 -8.19
N TRP A 139 -19.93 -8.47 -9.39
CA TRP A 139 -20.94 -8.66 -10.44
C TRP A 139 -21.82 -9.90 -10.26
N LYS A 140 -21.35 -10.90 -9.52
CA LYS A 140 -22.05 -12.18 -9.32
C LYS A 140 -22.87 -12.23 -8.03
N ALA A 141 -22.54 -11.41 -7.03
CA ALA A 141 -23.23 -11.39 -5.74
C ALA A 141 -24.70 -10.98 -5.92
N GLU A 142 -25.62 -11.65 -5.23
CA GLU A 142 -27.06 -11.31 -5.31
C GLU A 142 -27.38 -10.04 -4.51
N THR A 143 -26.64 -9.82 -3.41
CA THR A 143 -26.71 -8.60 -2.60
C THR A 143 -25.31 -8.05 -2.31
N TYR A 144 -25.24 -6.79 -1.87
CA TYR A 144 -23.97 -6.17 -1.51
C TYR A 144 -23.32 -6.86 -0.30
N GLU A 145 -24.11 -7.27 0.69
CA GLU A 145 -23.66 -7.93 1.92
C GLU A 145 -22.94 -9.26 1.65
N GLU A 146 -23.25 -9.92 0.54
CA GLU A 146 -22.59 -11.16 0.13
C GLU A 146 -21.26 -10.92 -0.60
N SER A 147 -21.04 -9.70 -1.09
CA SER A 147 -19.87 -9.33 -1.88
C SER A 147 -18.57 -9.35 -1.07
N LEU A 148 -17.46 -9.64 -1.75
CA LEU A 148 -16.13 -9.55 -1.18
C LEU A 148 -15.76 -8.12 -0.76
N SER A 149 -16.28 -7.10 -1.46
CA SER A 149 -16.09 -5.69 -1.08
C SER A 149 -16.74 -5.39 0.28
N CYS A 150 -17.97 -5.85 0.53
CA CYS A 150 -18.61 -5.69 1.84
C CYS A 150 -17.83 -6.43 2.93
N LYS A 151 -17.45 -7.69 2.69
CA LYS A 151 -16.65 -8.49 3.64
C LYS A 151 -15.28 -7.87 3.94
N LEU A 152 -14.66 -7.20 2.96
CA LEU A 152 -13.41 -6.47 3.16
C LEU A 152 -13.63 -5.25 4.06
N GLY A 153 -14.72 -4.50 3.85
CA GLY A 153 -15.12 -3.40 4.74
C GLY A 153 -15.35 -3.85 6.18
N GLU A 154 -16.11 -4.94 6.36
CA GLU A 154 -16.33 -5.54 7.68
C GLU A 154 -15.01 -5.98 8.33
N ALA A 155 -14.14 -6.66 7.57
CA ALA A 155 -12.83 -7.10 8.07
C ALA A 155 -11.89 -5.93 8.44
N LEU A 156 -12.01 -4.77 7.78
CA LEU A 156 -11.29 -3.55 8.14
C LEU A 156 -11.77 -3.02 9.50
N GLU A 157 -13.09 -2.91 9.69
CA GLU A 157 -13.70 -2.43 10.93
C GLU A 157 -13.42 -3.36 12.13
N GLU A 158 -13.48 -4.68 11.93
CA GLU A 158 -13.20 -5.67 12.97
C GLU A 158 -11.76 -5.63 13.47
N ASN A 159 -10.81 -5.19 12.63
CA ASN A 159 -9.38 -5.18 12.90
C ASN A 159 -8.85 -3.79 13.33
N TYR A 160 -9.63 -3.01 14.07
CA TYR A 160 -9.20 -1.73 14.64
C TYR A 160 -8.31 -1.84 15.91
N ASN A 161 -7.78 -3.03 16.21
CA ASN A 161 -7.05 -3.31 17.45
C ASN A 161 -5.70 -2.54 17.60
N LEU A 162 -5.18 -1.96 16.52
CA LEU A 162 -3.93 -1.20 16.51
C LEU A 162 -4.14 0.33 16.56
N GLY A 163 -5.40 0.79 16.52
CA GLY A 163 -5.77 2.21 16.43
C GLY A 163 -5.83 2.77 15.01
N PHE A 164 -5.97 1.87 14.01
CA PHE A 164 -6.19 2.14 12.59
C PHE A 164 -6.81 0.87 11.98
N ASN A 165 -7.55 1.00 10.88
CA ASN A 165 -8.12 -0.16 10.18
C ASN A 165 -7.08 -0.85 9.30
N TRP A 166 -7.12 -2.17 9.30
CA TRP A 166 -6.33 -3.00 8.39
C TRP A 166 -7.02 -4.35 8.20
N ALA A 167 -6.77 -5.03 7.09
CA ALA A 167 -7.33 -6.35 6.85
C ALA A 167 -6.37 -7.19 6.00
N ASN A 168 -6.38 -8.49 6.25
CA ASN A 168 -5.77 -9.48 5.37
C ASN A 168 -6.85 -10.51 5.01
N LEU A 169 -7.55 -10.28 3.90
CA LEU A 169 -8.71 -11.05 3.50
C LEU A 169 -8.34 -12.05 2.39
N CYS A 170 -8.56 -13.35 2.65
CA CYS A 170 -8.53 -14.37 1.61
C CYS A 170 -9.74 -14.21 0.68
N VAL A 171 -9.51 -14.05 -0.62
CA VAL A 171 -10.56 -13.87 -1.63
C VAL A 171 -10.82 -15.13 -2.44
N ASP A 172 -9.90 -16.10 -2.40
CA ASP A 172 -10.04 -17.42 -3.00
C ASP A 172 -9.21 -18.47 -2.25
N ASP A 173 -9.90 -19.41 -1.63
CA ASP A 173 -9.28 -20.47 -0.82
C ASP A 173 -8.44 -21.45 -1.66
N SER A 174 -8.74 -21.60 -2.95
CA SER A 174 -8.06 -22.58 -3.81
C SER A 174 -6.67 -22.10 -4.24
N THR A 175 -6.52 -20.80 -4.47
CA THR A 175 -5.27 -20.16 -4.87
C THR A 175 -4.58 -19.43 -3.71
N HIS A 176 -5.25 -19.34 -2.56
CA HIS A 176 -4.84 -18.51 -1.42
C HIS A 176 -4.61 -17.03 -1.79
N ALA A 177 -5.28 -16.56 -2.85
CA ALA A 177 -5.24 -15.16 -3.24
C ALA A 177 -5.84 -14.32 -2.11
N ASN A 178 -5.17 -13.23 -1.76
CA ASN A 178 -5.61 -12.32 -0.73
C ASN A 178 -5.39 -10.86 -1.12
N VAL A 179 -6.13 -9.99 -0.45
CA VAL A 179 -5.94 -8.54 -0.43
C VAL A 179 -5.49 -8.13 0.96
N ILE A 180 -4.45 -7.29 1.03
CA ILE A 180 -4.06 -6.64 2.28
C ILE A 180 -4.41 -5.17 2.17
N ALA A 181 -5.44 -4.76 2.92
CA ALA A 181 -6.01 -3.41 2.92
C ALA A 181 -5.73 -2.69 4.24
N PHE A 182 -5.71 -1.37 4.22
CA PHE A 182 -5.37 -0.52 5.36
C PHE A 182 -5.81 0.93 5.13
N ASP A 183 -5.97 1.70 6.21
CA ASP A 183 -6.25 3.14 6.14
C ASP A 183 -5.22 3.86 5.26
N SER A 184 -5.67 4.77 4.39
CA SER A 184 -4.83 5.57 3.48
C SER A 184 -4.35 6.90 4.08
N GLY A 185 -3.88 6.87 5.34
CA GLY A 185 -3.36 8.06 6.01
C GLY A 185 -4.42 9.14 6.25
N GLU A 186 -4.39 10.23 5.46
CA GLU A 186 -5.36 11.33 5.57
C GLU A 186 -6.74 11.02 4.95
N GLY A 187 -6.91 9.83 4.36
CA GLY A 187 -8.18 9.34 3.82
C GLY A 187 -8.21 9.41 2.29
N ASP A 188 -9.22 10.06 1.73
CA ASP A 188 -9.37 10.18 0.28
C ASP A 188 -8.29 11.07 -0.32
N GLY A 189 -7.80 10.72 -1.51
CA GLY A 189 -6.68 11.43 -2.12
C GLY A 189 -6.08 10.74 -3.32
N PHE A 190 -4.86 11.16 -3.67
CA PHE A 190 -4.08 10.57 -4.75
C PHE A 190 -2.66 10.32 -4.26
N TYR A 191 -2.27 9.04 -4.23
CA TYR A 191 -1.07 8.59 -3.53
C TYR A 191 -0.07 7.95 -4.49
N ALA A 192 1.20 8.31 -4.33
CA ALA A 192 2.29 7.78 -5.14
C ALA A 192 2.88 6.52 -4.50
N SER A 193 3.31 5.60 -5.35
CA SER A 193 4.13 4.46 -4.94
C SER A 193 5.54 4.59 -5.51
N TYR A 194 6.50 3.94 -4.86
CA TYR A 194 7.93 4.00 -5.19
C TYR A 194 8.54 2.61 -5.17
N PHE A 195 9.34 2.29 -6.19
CA PHE A 195 10.18 1.11 -6.19
C PHE A 195 11.49 1.39 -5.45
N GLY A 196 11.81 0.56 -4.45
CA GLY A 196 13.09 0.53 -3.78
C GLY A 196 14.02 -0.45 -4.48
N LEU A 197 15.17 0.05 -4.97
CA LEU A 197 16.17 -0.75 -5.69
C LEU A 197 17.41 -1.00 -4.84
N ASP A 198 17.92 -2.22 -4.88
CA ASP A 198 19.21 -2.61 -4.28
C ASP A 198 20.42 -2.11 -5.10
N ALA A 199 21.63 -2.56 -4.72
CA ALA A 199 22.88 -2.16 -5.37
C ALA A 199 23.02 -2.70 -6.80
N GLU A 200 22.34 -3.80 -7.10
CA GLU A 200 22.29 -4.46 -8.40
C GLU A 200 21.18 -3.87 -9.29
N GLY A 201 20.34 -2.99 -8.76
CA GLY A 201 19.22 -2.38 -9.46
C GLY A 201 17.98 -3.28 -9.53
N CYS A 202 17.90 -4.33 -8.71
CA CYS A 202 16.69 -5.14 -8.57
C CYS A 202 15.71 -4.47 -7.61
N ILE A 203 14.41 -4.59 -7.90
CA ILE A 203 13.36 -4.07 -7.02
C ILE A 203 13.21 -5.01 -5.82
N VAL A 204 13.43 -4.47 -4.63
CA VAL A 204 13.40 -5.23 -3.36
C VAL A 204 12.26 -4.79 -2.44
N ALA A 205 11.65 -3.64 -2.72
CA ALA A 205 10.44 -3.17 -2.04
C ALA A 205 9.59 -2.28 -2.95
N VAL A 206 8.29 -2.21 -2.65
CA VAL A 206 7.37 -1.18 -3.14
C VAL A 206 6.81 -0.45 -1.92
N VAL A 207 6.85 0.88 -1.93
CA VAL A 207 6.30 1.71 -0.85
C VAL A 207 5.26 2.67 -1.40
N THR A 208 4.07 2.73 -0.80
CA THR A 208 3.11 3.82 -1.01
C THR A 208 3.27 4.86 0.10
N GLU A 209 3.35 6.13 -0.28
CA GLU A 209 3.38 7.29 0.62
C GLU A 209 1.96 7.87 0.76
N PHE A 210 1.45 7.92 1.98
CA PHE A 210 0.18 8.58 2.31
C PHE A 210 0.36 9.95 2.93
N MET A 211 1.53 10.22 3.49
CA MET A 211 1.85 11.47 4.16
C MET A 211 3.21 12.00 3.69
N SER A 212 3.20 13.17 3.06
CA SER A 212 4.43 13.83 2.64
C SER A 212 5.06 14.62 3.79
N GLY A 213 6.38 14.51 3.95
CA GLY A 213 7.12 15.29 4.94
C GLY A 213 8.61 14.97 4.96
N ASP A 214 9.33 15.63 5.87
CA ASP A 214 10.75 15.35 6.09
C ASP A 214 10.92 14.19 7.08
N LEU A 215 11.63 13.14 6.64
CA LEU A 215 12.03 12.02 7.48
C LEU A 215 13.35 12.33 8.22
N LEU A 216 13.26 12.48 9.55
CA LEU A 216 14.36 12.79 10.45
C LEU A 216 14.81 11.56 11.25
#